data_AF-I1C013-F1
#
_entry.id   AF-I1C013-F1
#
_cell.length_a   1.000
_cell.length_b   1.000
_cell.length_c   1.000
_cell.angle_alpha   90.00
_cell.angle_beta   90.00
_cell.angle_gamma   90.00
#
_symmetry.space_group_name_H-M   'P 1'
#
loop_
_entity.id
_entity.type
_entity.pdbx_description
1 polymer ?
#
loop_
_entity_poly.entity_id
_entity_poly.type
_entity_poly.pdbx_seq_one_letter_code
_entity_poly.pdbx_strand_id
1 'polypeptide(L)' 'MAVTYILGALIYGFRFPERMKPGAFNYFGASHQIFHICVVVALLAHYLGVLSAMAFWHNPVNLSFCIKLMSIKNA' A
#
# COMPACT_ATOMS: atom_id res chain seq x y z
N MET A 1 -3.05 -0.15 1.92
CA MET A 1 -2.26 -1.36 1.59
C MET A 1 -3.13 -2.42 0.92
N ALA A 2 -4.17 -2.92 1.60
CA ALA A 2 -4.97 -4.03 1.09
C ALA A 2 -5.57 -3.80 -0.30
N VAL A 3 -6.20 -2.65 -0.53
CA VAL A 3 -6.87 -2.33 -1.81
C VAL A 3 -5.90 -2.36 -2.98
N THR A 4 -4.73 -1.74 -2.85
CA THR A 4 -3.73 -1.66 -3.93
C THR A 4 -3.13 -3.03 -4.26
N TYR A 5 -2.93 -3.88 -3.25
CA TYR A 5 -2.45 -5.25 -3.48
C TYR A 5 -3.52 -6.14 -4.13
N ILE A 6 -4.75 -6.13 -3.60
CA ILE A 6 -5.83 -6.96 -4.14
C ILE A 6 -6.16 -6.53 -5.56
N LEU A 7 -6.31 -5.23 -5.81
CA LEU A 7 -6.59 -4.71 -7.15
C LEU A 7 -5.48 -5.07 -8.14
N GLY A 8 -4.22 -4.84 -7.77
CA GLY A 8 -3.08 -5.20 -8.61
C GLY A 8 -3.05 -6.70 -8.92
N ALA A 9 -3.26 -7.55 -7.91
CA ALA A 9 -3.26 -9.00 -8.07
C ALA A 9 -4.39 -9.48 -9.00
N LEU A 10 -5.58 -8.88 -8.91
CA LEU A 10 -6.70 -9.19 -9.80
C LEU A 10 -6.40 -8.74 -11.24
N ILE A 11 -5.89 -7.53 -11.44
CA ILE A 11 -5.54 -7.01 -12.77
C ILE A 11 -4.48 -7.90 -13.44
N TYR A 12 -3.44 -8.26 -12.70
CA TYR A 12 -2.39 -9.17 -13.17
C TYR A 12 -2.93 -10.57 -13.46
N GLY A 13 -3.71 -11.15 -12.53
CA GLY A 13 -4.25 -12.51 -12.66
C GLY A 13 -5.21 -12.66 -13.84
N PHE A 14 -6.06 -11.66 -14.09
CA PHE A 14 -6.99 -11.68 -15.23
C PHE A 14 -6.35 -11.28 -16.56
N ARG A 15 -5.08 -10.83 -16.57
CA ARG A 15 -4.38 -10.31 -17.75
C ARG A 15 -5.15 -9.17 -18.43
N PHE A 16 -5.71 -8.29 -17.62
CA PHE A 16 -6.43 -7.11 -18.10
C PHE A 16 -5.46 -5.92 -18.17
N PRO A 17 -5.46 -5.12 -19.26
CA PRO A 17 -6.38 -5.11 -20.42
C PRO A 17 -5.90 -5.92 -21.63
N GLU A 18 -4.71 -6.52 -21.61
CA GLU A 18 -4.12 -7.17 -22.80
C GLU A 18 -4.95 -8.33 -23.36
N ARG A 19 -5.74 -8.99 -22.50
CA ARG A 19 -6.71 -10.01 -22.92
C ARG A 19 -7.83 -9.45 -23.80
N MET A 20 -8.20 -8.17 -23.66
CA MET A 20 -9.30 -7.57 -24.42
C MET A 20 -8.88 -7.12 -25.82
N LYS A 21 -7.64 -6.66 -25.99
CA LYS A 21 -7.09 -6.23 -27.28
C LYS A 21 -5.68 -6.80 -27.44
N PRO A 22 -5.56 -8.04 -27.97
CA PRO A 22 -4.27 -8.66 -28.23
C PRO A 22 -3.42 -7.76 -29.13
N GLY A 23 -2.17 -7.51 -28.73
CA GLY A 23 -1.22 -6.70 -29.51
C GLY A 23 -1.26 -5.20 -29.26
N ALA A 24 -2.30 -4.65 -28.64
CA ALA A 24 -2.39 -3.21 -28.36
C ALA A 24 -1.53 -2.78 -27.14
N PHE A 25 -1.28 -3.70 -26.19
CA PHE A 25 -0.65 -3.40 -24.90
C PHE A 25 0.75 -4.03 -24.74
N ASN A 26 1.47 -4.20 -25.85
CA ASN A 26 2.77 -4.90 -25.82
C ASN A 26 3.90 -4.07 -25.18
N TYR A 27 3.84 -2.73 -25.28
CA TYR A 27 4.86 -1.83 -24.74
C TYR A 27 4.39 -1.06 -23.50
N PHE A 28 3.14 -0.60 -23.49
CA PHE A 28 2.56 0.18 -22.41
C PHE A 28 1.17 -0.33 -22.04
N GLY A 29 0.84 -0.29 -20.75
CA GLY A 29 -0.47 -0.64 -20.22
C GLY A 29 -0.72 -2.15 -20.11
N ALA A 30 0.32 -2.98 -20.15
CA ALA A 30 0.17 -4.41 -19.84
C ALA A 30 -0.21 -4.61 -18.37
N SER A 31 -0.98 -5.65 -18.04
CA SER A 31 -1.40 -5.96 -16.66
C SER A 31 -0.22 -6.01 -15.67
N HIS A 32 0.93 -6.55 -16.09
CA HIS A 32 2.13 -6.62 -15.26
C HIS A 32 2.71 -5.23 -14.95
N GLN A 33 2.66 -4.29 -15.90
CA GLN A 33 3.09 -2.91 -15.66
C GLN A 33 2.13 -2.19 -14.71
N ILE A 34 0.83 -2.38 -14.90
CA ILE A 34 -0.19 -1.82 -14.00
C ILE A 34 -0.02 -2.40 -12.58
N PHE A 35 0.27 -3.69 -12.47
CA PHE A 35 0.57 -4.34 -11.19
C PHE A 35 1.78 -3.70 -10.50
N HIS A 36 2.89 -3.47 -11.21
CA HIS A 36 4.05 -2.77 -10.65
C HIS A 36 3.72 -1.37 -10.16
N ILE A 37 2.89 -0.62 -10.89
CA ILE A 37 2.42 0.71 -10.45
C ILE A 37 1.62 0.57 -9.15
N CYS A 38 0.70 -0.39 -9.06
CA CYS A 38 -0.06 -0.64 -7.83
C CYS A 38 0.85 -0.99 -6.64
N VAL A 39 1.91 -1.78 -6.86
CA VAL A 39 2.89 -2.14 -5.83
C VAL A 39 3.69 -0.92 -5.37
N VAL A 40 4.12 -0.04 -6.27
CA VAL A 40 4.84 1.21 -5.91
C VAL A 40 3.93 2.14 -5.09
N VAL A 41 2.67 2.30 -5.48
CA VAL A 41 1.69 3.09 -4.70
C VAL A 41 1.47 2.48 -3.31
N ALA A 42 1.39 1.14 -3.23
CA ALA A 42 1.30 0.45 -1.94
C ALA A 42 2.57 0.72 -1.09
N LEU A 43 3.76 0.61 -1.66
CA LEU A 43 5.01 0.90 -0.95
C LEU A 43 5.02 2.33 -0.38
N LEU A 44 4.65 3.32 -1.19
CA LEU A 44 4.62 4.72 -0.77
C LEU A 44 3.62 4.97 0.36
N ALA A 45 2.38 4.49 0.21
CA ALA A 45 1.39 4.67 1.26
C ALA A 45 1.76 3.87 2.53
N HIS A 46 2.49 2.76 2.43
CA HIS A 46 3.02 2.05 3.60
C HIS A 46 4.07 2.90 4.31
N TYR A 47 5.03 3.41 3.54
CA TYR A 47 6.13 4.21 4.03
C TYR A 47 5.63 5.48 4.74
N LEU A 48 4.70 6.22 4.13
CA LEU A 48 4.09 7.40 4.75
C LEU A 48 3.30 7.06 6.02
N GLY A 49 2.61 5.92 6.05
CA GLY A 49 1.92 5.43 7.25
C GLY A 49 2.88 5.13 8.39
N VAL A 50 4.00 4.45 8.10
CA VAL A 50 5.05 4.16 9.09
C VAL A 50 5.70 5.44 9.59
N LEU A 51 6.04 6.38 8.71
CA LEU A 51 6.59 7.68 9.11
C LEU A 51 5.63 8.47 10.00
N SER A 52 4.34 8.48 9.67
CA SER A 52 3.31 9.15 10.47
C SER A 52 3.17 8.51 11.85
N ALA A 53 3.20 7.17 11.92
CA ALA A 53 3.21 6.46 13.19
C ALA A 53 4.47 6.80 14.00
N MET A 54 5.65 6.74 13.39
CA MET A 54 6.92 7.09 14.04
C MET A 54 6.89 8.52 14.58
N ALA A 55 6.44 9.48 13.78
CA ALA A 55 6.30 10.87 14.22
C ALA A 55 5.32 11.02 15.39
N PHE A 56 4.22 10.27 15.39
CA PHE A 56 3.25 10.26 16.48
C PHE A 56 3.87 9.74 17.79
N TRP A 57 4.58 8.60 17.74
CA TRP A 57 5.19 7.97 18.92
C TRP A 57 6.36 8.75 19.50
N HIS A 58 7.10 9.51 18.68
CA HIS A 58 8.25 10.31 19.12
C HIS A 58 7.91 11.78 19.42
N ASN A 59 6.65 12.17 19.30
CA ASN A 59 6.24 13.52 19.67
C ASN A 59 6.04 13.61 21.20
N PRO A 60 6.78 14.49 21.92
CA PRO A 60 6.70 14.59 23.37
C PRO A 60 5.30 15.00 23.87
N VAL A 61 4.51 15.69 23.05
CA VAL A 61 3.12 16.07 23.37
C VAL A 61 2.22 14.84 23.52
N ASN A 62 2.50 13.75 22.80
CA ASN A 62 1.71 12.52 22.83
C ASN A 62 2.18 11.53 23.89
N LEU A 63 3.28 11.80 24.60
CA LEU A 63 3.94 10.85 25.49
C LEU A 63 3.00 10.33 26.59
N SER A 64 2.22 11.21 27.21
CA SER A 64 1.27 10.83 28.27
C SER A 64 0.19 9.87 27.77
N PHE A 65 -0.34 10.11 26.56
CA PHE A 65 -1.29 9.22 25.91
C PHE A 65 -0.65 7.86 25.59
N CYS A 66 0.56 7.86 25.02
CA CYS A 66 1.30 6.64 24.68
C CYS A 66 1.58 5.76 25.92
N ILE A 67 2.00 6.35 27.04
CA ILE A 67 2.24 5.62 28.30
C ILE A 67 0.94 5.00 28.82
N LYS A 68 -0.17 5.75 28.79
CA LYS A 68 -1.48 5.23 29.20
C LYS A 68 -1.94 4.07 28.32
N LEU A 69 -1.71 4.17 27.01
CA LEU A 69 -2.03 3.12 26.04
C LEU A 69 -1.22 1.84 26.28
N MET A 70 0.08 1.98 26.57
CA MET A 70 0.95 0.84 26.92
C MET A 70 0.52 0.20 28.24
N SER A 71 0.09 0.98 29.23
CA SER A 71 -0.41 0.44 30.49
C SER A 71 -1.71 -0.35 30.34
N ILE A 72 -2.62 0.08 29.45
CA ILE A 72 -3.88 -0.65 29.17
C ILE A 72 -3.62 -1.96 28.40
N LYS A 73 -2.63 -1.98 27.51
CA LYS A 73 -2.28 -3.21 26.76
C LYS A 73 -1.63 -4.29 27.62
N ASN A 74 -1.06 -3.93 28.76
CA ASN A 74 -0.33 -4.84 29.67
C ASN A 74 -1.16 -5.25 30.90
N ALA A 75 -2.43 -4.84 30.98
CA ALA A 75 -3.41 -5.25 31.99
C ALA A 75 -4.33 -6.32 31.42
#